data_AF-I1VB12-F1
#
_entry.id   AF-I1VB12-F1
#
_cell.length_a   1.000
_cell.length_b   1.000
_cell.length_c   1.000
_cell.angle_alpha   90.00
_cell.angle_beta   90.00
_cell.angle_gamma   90.00
#
_symmetry.space_group_name_H-M   'P 1'
#
loop_
_entity.id
_entity.type
_entity.pdbx_description
1 polymer ?
#
loop_
_entity_poly.entity_id
_entity_poly.type
_entity_poly.pdbx_seq_one_letter_code
_entity_poly.pdbx_strand_id
1 'polypeptide(L)'
;YKLYDLPEIKLGLCVIFNQEIFEKKADNRKGTEKDRKALTDVFEKFGFDVKHHDNLKAQKLCDEITNWGKREFKKYACFVVCILSHGDEGTVCGTDSKEVSIEEAKKQFFNTYLSGKPKIWIIQACQGNLSQEDLEKSTAPLEPTSPHSTNQGNLPNQAPDIPRPPVSDILDIRATVPGFVSYRNTLTGS
;
A
#
# COMPACT_ATOMS: atom_id res chain seq x y z
N TYR A 1 15.84 -9.82 -18.88
CA TYR A 1 15.22 -9.13 -17.73
C TYR A 1 16.34 -8.78 -16.75
N LYS A 2 16.39 -7.55 -16.21
CA LYS A 2 17.31 -7.21 -15.11
C LYS A 2 16.56 -7.43 -13.80
N LEU A 3 17.10 -8.27 -12.93
CA LEU A 3 16.59 -8.43 -11.57
C LEU A 3 17.10 -7.28 -10.70
N TYR A 4 16.40 -6.97 -9.60
CA TYR A 4 16.95 -6.08 -8.59
C TYR A 4 18.17 -6.75 -7.95
N ASP A 5 19.28 -6.03 -7.91
CA ASP A 5 20.44 -6.44 -7.14
C ASP A 5 20.16 -6.11 -5.67
N LEU A 6 19.98 -7.15 -4.86
CA LEU A 6 19.63 -7.03 -3.45
C LEU A 6 20.91 -7.32 -2.64
N PRO A 7 21.73 -6.29 -2.31
CA PRO A 7 22.98 -6.52 -1.59
C PRO A 7 22.72 -7.17 -0.22
N GLU A 8 23.72 -7.91 0.29
CA GLU A 8 23.67 -8.77 1.49
C GLU A 8 23.53 -8.04 2.85
N ILE A 9 22.70 -7.00 2.93
CA ILE A 9 22.39 -6.28 4.15
C ILE A 9 20.86 -6.21 4.24
N LYS A 10 20.26 -7.20 4.91
CA LYS A 10 18.82 -7.43 5.17
C LYS A 10 17.86 -7.27 3.96
N LEU A 11 17.03 -8.30 3.72
CA LEU A 11 16.12 -8.31 2.57
C LEU A 11 15.22 -7.08 2.51
N GLY A 12 14.64 -6.68 3.65
CA GLY A 12 13.86 -5.45 3.68
C GLY A 12 13.21 -5.14 5.01
N LEU A 13 12.43 -4.08 5.01
CA LEU A 13 11.58 -3.65 6.12
C LEU A 13 10.12 -3.63 5.65
N CYS A 14 9.24 -4.24 6.43
CA CYS A 14 7.80 -4.19 6.22
C CYS A 14 7.14 -3.44 7.38
N VAL A 15 6.37 -2.40 7.06
CA VAL A 15 5.59 -1.62 8.03
C VAL A 15 4.11 -1.88 7.79
N ILE A 16 3.41 -2.35 8.81
CA ILE A 16 1.98 -2.70 8.74
C ILE A 16 1.19 -1.70 9.60
N PHE A 17 0.31 -0.94 8.99
CA PHE A 17 -0.65 -0.08 9.68
C PHE A 17 -1.99 -0.79 9.75
N ASN A 18 -2.41 -1.18 10.95
CA ASN A 18 -3.59 -1.99 11.16
C ASN A 18 -4.63 -1.21 11.98
N GLN A 19 -5.74 -0.85 11.34
CA GLN A 19 -6.83 -0.10 11.97
C GLN A 19 -7.99 -1.06 12.27
N GLU A 20 -8.21 -1.36 13.55
CA GLU A 20 -9.26 -2.28 14.01
C GLU A 20 -10.36 -1.57 14.79
N ILE A 21 -9.96 -0.76 15.78
CA ILE A 21 -10.87 -0.15 16.77
C ILE A 21 -11.09 1.30 16.38
N PHE A 22 -12.24 1.57 15.75
CA PHE A 22 -12.64 2.91 15.33
C PHE A 22 -13.46 3.60 16.43
N GLU A 23 -13.50 4.94 16.41
CA GLU A 23 -14.28 5.73 17.37
C GLU A 23 -15.76 5.33 17.36
N LYS A 24 -16.29 5.02 16.18
CA LYS A 24 -17.60 4.37 16.03
C LYS A 24 -17.42 2.84 16.08
N LYS A 25 -17.91 2.21 17.14
CA LYS A 25 -17.82 0.75 17.34
C LYS A 25 -18.40 -0.08 16.18
N ALA A 26 -19.42 0.44 15.49
CA ALA A 26 -20.02 -0.23 14.33
C ALA A 26 -19.02 -0.41 13.18
N ASP A 27 -18.01 0.45 13.11
CA ASP A 27 -17.00 0.46 12.06
C ASP A 27 -15.78 -0.42 12.43
N ASN A 28 -15.80 -1.13 13.57
CA ASN A 28 -14.66 -1.95 13.97
C ASN A 28 -14.36 -3.07 12.96
N ARG A 29 -13.09 -3.20 12.59
CA ARG A 29 -12.64 -4.15 11.56
C ARG A 29 -12.23 -5.51 12.12
N LYS A 30 -13.12 -6.15 12.89
CA LYS A 30 -12.87 -7.46 13.53
C LYS A 30 -12.23 -8.47 12.56
N GLY A 31 -11.17 -9.15 12.99
CA GLY A 31 -10.47 -10.13 12.16
C GLY A 31 -9.31 -9.56 11.34
N THR A 32 -9.15 -8.24 11.25
CA THR A 32 -7.94 -7.61 10.66
C THR A 32 -6.65 -8.01 11.40
N GLU A 33 -6.75 -8.41 12.66
CA GLU A 33 -5.63 -8.97 13.41
C GLU A 33 -5.08 -10.26 12.78
N LYS A 34 -5.94 -11.06 12.13
CA LYS A 34 -5.50 -12.24 11.37
C LYS A 34 -4.73 -11.86 10.12
N ASP A 35 -5.16 -10.81 9.43
CA ASP A 35 -4.45 -10.26 8.26
C ASP A 35 -3.08 -9.73 8.67
N ARG A 36 -3.03 -8.94 9.74
CA ARG A 36 -1.77 -8.43 10.32
C ARG A 36 -0.83 -9.57 10.67
N LYS A 37 -1.33 -10.62 11.32
CA LYS A 37 -0.53 -11.79 11.68
C LYS A 37 -0.03 -12.53 10.44
N ALA A 38 -0.90 -12.79 9.46
CA ALA A 38 -0.53 -13.48 8.23
C ALA A 38 0.55 -12.72 7.45
N LEU A 39 0.40 -11.40 7.30
CA LEU A 39 1.42 -10.55 6.68
C LEU A 39 2.73 -10.59 7.46
N THR A 40 2.67 -10.51 8.79
CA THR A 40 3.86 -10.62 9.66
C THR A 40 4.58 -11.95 9.43
N ASP A 41 3.87 -13.07 9.54
CA ASP A 41 4.44 -14.42 9.37
C ASP A 41 5.06 -14.58 7.98
N VAL A 42 4.41 -14.07 6.93
CA VAL A 42 4.90 -14.14 5.54
C VAL A 42 6.18 -13.32 5.38
N PHE A 43 6.18 -12.05 5.78
CA PHE A 43 7.32 -11.18 5.57
C PHE A 43 8.51 -11.56 6.45
N GLU A 44 8.29 -11.97 7.70
CA GLU A 44 9.35 -12.51 8.57
C GLU A 44 9.95 -13.80 7.98
N LYS A 45 9.13 -14.69 7.42
CA LYS A 45 9.62 -15.90 6.72
C LYS A 45 10.49 -15.57 5.52
N PHE A 46 10.23 -14.46 4.83
CA PHE A 46 11.10 -13.95 3.77
C PHE A 46 12.33 -13.19 4.29
N GLY A 47 12.46 -12.97 5.60
CA GLY A 47 13.61 -12.29 6.20
C GLY A 47 13.49 -10.77 6.25
N PHE A 48 12.27 -10.23 6.16
CA PHE A 48 12.02 -8.81 6.43
C PHE A 48 12.01 -8.54 7.94
N ASP A 49 12.52 -7.38 8.34
CA ASP A 49 12.18 -6.81 9.64
C ASP A 49 10.73 -6.31 9.57
N VAL A 50 9.83 -6.83 10.40
CA VAL A 50 8.42 -6.39 10.43
C VAL A 50 8.16 -5.44 11.60
N LYS A 51 7.42 -4.36 11.36
CA LYS A 51 6.92 -3.41 12.36
C LYS A 51 5.45 -3.17 12.12
N HIS A 52 4.65 -3.12 13.18
CA HIS A 52 3.23 -2.83 13.08
C HIS A 52 2.84 -1.65 13.97
N HIS A 53 1.81 -0.93 13.53
CA HIS A 53 1.20 0.19 14.24
C HIS A 53 -0.30 0.00 14.24
N ASP A 54 -0.89 -0.11 15.42
CA ASP A 54 -2.30 -0.38 15.57
C ASP A 54 -3.10 0.87 15.95
N ASN A 55 -4.28 1.01 15.36
CA ASN A 55 -5.34 1.93 15.79
C ASN A 55 -4.95 3.42 15.84
N LEU A 56 -4.16 3.88 14.86
CA LEU A 56 -3.78 5.27 14.72
C LEU A 56 -4.92 6.14 14.17
N LYS A 57 -5.09 7.33 14.75
CA LYS A 57 -5.88 8.42 14.14
C LYS A 57 -5.18 8.93 12.88
N ALA A 58 -5.93 9.54 11.97
CA ALA A 58 -5.43 9.95 10.65
C ALA A 58 -4.15 10.80 10.73
N GLN A 59 -4.11 11.80 11.63
CA GLN A 59 -2.91 12.62 11.81
C GLN A 59 -1.70 11.79 12.24
N LYS A 60 -1.87 10.86 13.18
CA LYS A 60 -0.77 10.00 13.65
C LYS A 60 -0.35 8.98 12.60
N LEU A 61 -1.29 8.50 11.80
CA LEU A 61 -0.99 7.65 10.65
C LEU A 61 -0.11 8.40 9.63
N CYS A 62 -0.48 9.64 9.27
CA CYS A 62 0.34 10.50 8.42
C CYS A 62 1.73 10.74 9.03
N ASP A 63 1.78 11.13 10.31
CA ASP A 63 3.04 11.40 11.01
C ASP A 63 3.97 10.17 10.96
N GLU A 64 3.46 8.98 11.27
CA GLU A 64 4.25 7.75 11.23
C GLU A 64 4.73 7.40 9.82
N ILE A 65 3.86 7.51 8.80
CA ILE A 65 4.23 7.29 7.40
C ILE A 65 5.37 8.23 6.99
N THR A 66 5.24 9.53 7.30
CA THR A 66 6.29 10.52 7.04
C THR A 66 7.57 10.21 7.81
N ASN A 67 7.47 9.77 9.06
CA ASN A 67 8.63 9.38 9.86
C ASN A 67 9.36 8.17 9.27
N TRP A 68 8.65 7.19 8.73
CA TRP A 68 9.25 6.08 7.99
C TRP A 68 9.92 6.53 6.70
N GLY A 69 9.26 7.39 5.92
CA GLY A 69 9.81 7.93 4.67
C GLY A 69 11.12 8.72 4.84
N LYS A 70 11.34 9.29 6.03
CA LYS A 70 12.56 10.05 6.36
C LYS A 70 13.74 9.19 6.83
N ARG A 71 13.55 7.89 7.11
CA ARG A 71 14.64 7.05 7.62
C ARG A 71 15.68 6.76 6.56
N GLU A 72 16.92 6.52 6.99
CA GLU A 72 17.96 6.02 6.09
C GLU A 72 17.72 4.52 5.81
N PHE A 73 17.40 4.19 4.56
CA PHE A 73 17.16 2.82 4.10
C PHE A 73 18.41 2.13 3.53
N LYS A 74 19.62 2.63 3.85
CA LYS A 74 20.87 2.10 3.28
C LYS A 74 21.04 0.59 3.50
N LYS A 75 20.61 0.11 4.68
CA LYS A 75 20.73 -1.28 5.13
C LYS A 75 19.58 -2.23 4.73
N TYR A 76 18.69 -1.80 3.84
CA TYR A 76 17.55 -2.61 3.40
C TYR A 76 17.50 -2.64 1.88
N ALA A 77 17.27 -3.80 1.29
CA ALA A 77 17.18 -3.93 -0.15
C ALA A 77 15.76 -3.61 -0.70
N CYS A 78 14.72 -3.84 0.09
CA CYS A 78 13.32 -3.61 -0.25
C CYS A 78 12.55 -2.93 0.90
N PHE A 79 11.53 -2.15 0.55
CA PHE A 79 10.60 -1.54 1.51
C PHE A 79 9.16 -1.88 1.19
N VAL A 80 8.40 -2.29 2.20
CA VAL A 80 6.98 -2.67 2.08
C VAL A 80 6.15 -1.87 3.07
N VAL A 81 5.04 -1.31 2.60
CA VAL A 81 4.00 -0.70 3.44
C VAL A 81 2.70 -1.47 3.24
N CYS A 82 2.15 -2.00 4.32
CA CYS A 82 0.81 -2.57 4.33
C CYS A 82 -0.12 -1.62 5.09
N ILE A 83 -1.29 -1.30 4.53
CA ILE A 83 -2.33 -0.55 5.23
C ILE A 83 -3.62 -1.37 5.22
N LEU A 84 -4.10 -1.71 6.42
CA LEU A 84 -5.34 -2.45 6.66
C LEU A 84 -6.32 -1.51 7.35
N SER A 85 -7.27 -0.94 6.59
CA SER A 85 -8.22 0.03 7.13
C SER A 85 -9.54 0.03 6.35
N HIS A 86 -10.43 0.96 6.73
CA HIS A 86 -11.45 1.47 5.81
C HIS A 86 -10.80 2.44 4.83
N GLY A 87 -11.52 2.79 3.78
CA GLY A 87 -11.09 3.77 2.80
C GLY A 87 -12.20 4.08 1.81
N ASP A 88 -11.95 5.09 1.00
CA ASP A 88 -12.72 5.43 -0.18
C ASP A 88 -11.74 5.56 -1.35
N GLU A 89 -12.21 6.00 -2.52
CA GLU A 89 -11.40 6.14 -3.71
C GLU A 89 -10.13 6.98 -3.45
N GLY A 90 -8.96 6.33 -3.52
CA GLY A 90 -7.66 6.97 -3.31
C GLY A 90 -7.26 7.24 -1.86
N THR A 91 -8.10 6.88 -0.88
CA THR A 91 -7.87 7.17 0.55
C THR A 91 -7.94 5.94 1.44
N VAL A 92 -7.35 6.05 2.62
CA VAL A 92 -7.53 5.12 3.76
C VAL A 92 -7.91 5.93 4.99
N CYS A 93 -8.56 5.31 5.96
CA CYS A 93 -9.00 6.01 7.17
C CYS A 93 -8.07 5.78 8.35
N GLY A 94 -7.91 6.80 9.19
CA GLY A 94 -7.53 6.61 10.59
C GLY A 94 -8.71 6.14 11.44
N THR A 95 -8.45 5.78 12.70
CA THR A 95 -9.48 5.31 13.64
C THR A 95 -10.53 6.37 14.02
N ASP A 96 -10.22 7.65 13.78
CA ASP A 96 -11.14 8.79 13.86
C ASP A 96 -11.97 9.00 12.58
N SER A 97 -11.98 8.00 11.68
CA SER A 97 -12.70 8.00 10.40
C SER A 97 -12.29 9.14 9.45
N LYS A 98 -11.18 9.82 9.72
CA LYS A 98 -10.62 10.84 8.83
C LYS A 98 -9.74 10.19 7.77
N GLU A 99 -9.78 10.76 6.58
CA GLU A 99 -9.08 10.24 5.42
C GLU A 99 -7.60 10.63 5.41
N VAL A 100 -6.80 9.73 4.83
CA VAL A 100 -5.38 9.88 4.52
C VAL A 100 -5.20 9.51 3.05
N SER A 101 -4.64 10.43 2.26
CA SER A 101 -4.35 10.19 0.85
C SER A 101 -3.24 9.16 0.68
N ILE A 102 -3.52 8.11 -0.09
CA ILE A 102 -2.53 7.07 -0.44
C ILE A 102 -1.41 7.67 -1.30
N GLU A 103 -1.74 8.62 -2.18
CA GLU A 103 -0.75 9.27 -3.05
C GLU A 103 0.23 10.12 -2.23
N GLU A 104 -0.28 10.93 -1.29
CA GLU A 104 0.56 11.75 -0.41
C GLU A 104 1.42 10.90 0.53
N ALA A 105 0.89 9.76 0.98
CA ALA A 105 1.65 8.77 1.73
C ALA A 105 2.80 8.18 0.90
N LYS A 106 2.58 7.85 -0.37
CA LYS A 106 3.62 7.33 -1.29
C LYS A 106 4.72 8.35 -1.54
N LYS A 107 4.37 9.62 -1.71
CA LYS A 107 5.34 10.73 -1.93
C LYS A 107 6.40 10.83 -0.83
N GLN A 108 6.08 10.41 0.40
CA GLN A 108 7.05 10.40 1.51
C GLN A 108 8.25 9.47 1.27
N PHE A 109 8.14 8.52 0.34
CA PHE A 109 9.18 7.54 0.03
C PHE A 109 9.94 7.87 -1.27
N PHE A 110 9.66 9.02 -1.89
CA PHE A 110 10.38 9.49 -3.08
C PHE A 110 11.67 10.20 -2.66
N ASN A 111 12.58 9.44 -2.06
CA ASN A 111 13.87 9.93 -1.57
C ASN A 111 15.05 9.15 -2.19
N THR A 112 16.25 9.72 -2.08
CA THR A 112 17.47 9.15 -2.67
C THR A 112 17.91 7.84 -2.03
N TYR A 113 17.54 7.56 -0.77
CA TYR A 113 17.87 6.29 -0.09
C TYR A 113 17.09 5.09 -0.62
N LEU A 114 15.98 5.33 -1.31
CA LEU A 114 15.11 4.32 -1.93
C LEU A 114 15.14 4.34 -3.46
N SER A 115 16.04 5.13 -4.07
CA SER A 115 16.26 5.09 -5.52
C SER A 115 16.87 3.74 -5.90
N GLY A 116 16.31 3.09 -6.94
CA GLY A 116 16.74 1.75 -7.37
C GLY A 116 16.22 0.60 -6.50
N LYS A 117 15.47 0.89 -5.44
CA LYS A 117 14.95 -0.11 -4.49
C LYS A 117 13.43 -0.29 -4.64
N PRO A 118 12.92 -1.54 -4.64
CA PRO A 118 11.49 -1.79 -4.70
C PRO A 118 10.77 -1.20 -3.49
N LYS A 119 9.71 -0.43 -3.77
CA LYS A 119 8.76 0.15 -2.81
C LYS A 119 7.39 -0.48 -3.04
N ILE A 120 7.02 -1.43 -2.20
CA ILE A 120 5.78 -2.20 -2.36
C ILE A 120 4.73 -1.65 -1.42
N TRP A 121 3.54 -1.38 -1.95
CA TRP A 121 2.37 -0.94 -1.20
C TRP A 121 1.29 -2.01 -1.30
N ILE A 122 0.78 -2.45 -0.15
CA ILE A 122 -0.31 -3.42 -0.05
C ILE A 122 -1.45 -2.73 0.70
N ILE A 123 -2.54 -2.42 0.00
CA ILE A 123 -3.68 -1.68 0.54
C ILE A 123 -4.90 -2.59 0.61
N GLN A 124 -5.27 -2.95 1.84
CA GLN A 124 -6.56 -3.57 2.16
C GLN A 124 -7.50 -2.48 2.68
N ALA A 125 -8.24 -1.87 1.76
CA ALA A 125 -9.29 -0.92 2.03
C ALA A 125 -10.29 -0.91 0.85
N CYS A 126 -11.53 -0.50 1.11
CA CYS A 126 -12.44 -0.13 0.03
C CYS A 126 -11.83 1.03 -0.78
N GLN A 127 -12.19 1.12 -2.06
CA GLN A 127 -11.79 2.22 -2.94
C GLN A 127 -13.03 2.86 -3.59
N GLY A 128 -14.17 2.77 -2.91
CA GLY A 128 -15.48 3.20 -3.35
C GLY A 128 -16.58 2.37 -2.71
N ASN A 129 -17.82 2.64 -3.11
CA ASN A 129 -19.02 2.09 -2.48
C ASN A 129 -19.80 1.13 -3.39
N LEU A 130 -19.33 0.87 -4.61
CA LEU A 130 -19.99 -0.07 -5.52
C LEU A 130 -19.70 -1.50 -5.10
N SER A 131 -20.75 -2.27 -4.84
CA SER A 131 -20.64 -3.72 -4.72
C SER A 131 -20.71 -4.38 -6.09
N GLN A 132 -20.18 -5.60 -6.19
CA GLN A 132 -20.29 -6.39 -7.42
C GLN A 132 -21.75 -6.72 -7.76
N GLU A 133 -22.61 -6.83 -6.75
CA GLU A 133 -24.06 -7.03 -6.93
C GLU A 133 -24.77 -5.78 -7.48
N ASP A 134 -24.26 -4.57 -7.18
CA ASP A 134 -24.82 -3.33 -7.74
C ASP A 134 -24.58 -3.25 -9.25
N LEU A 135 -23.47 -3.83 -9.71
CA LEU A 135 -23.14 -3.90 -11.12
C LEU A 135 -24.07 -4.86 -11.89
N GLU A 136 -24.40 -6.02 -11.31
CA GLU A 136 -25.31 -6.99 -11.93
C GLU A 136 -26.74 -6.46 -12.09
N LYS A 137 -27.13 -5.48 -11.27
CA LYS A 137 -28.43 -4.79 -11.35
C LYS A 137 -28.41 -3.57 -12.26
N SER A 138 -27.22 -3.09 -12.65
CA SER A 138 -27.07 -1.93 -13.52
C SER A 138 -27.04 -2.37 -14.98
N THR A 139 -28.07 -2.02 -15.75
CA THR A 139 -28.12 -2.24 -17.21
C THR A 139 -27.25 -1.26 -18.00
N ALA A 140 -26.52 -0.37 -17.32
CA ALA A 140 -25.62 0.59 -17.95
C ALA A 140 -24.26 -0.08 -18.23
N PRO A 141 -23.74 0.00 -19.48
CA PRO A 141 -22.38 -0.42 -19.76
C PRO A 141 -21.41 0.33 -18.83
N LEU A 142 -20.53 -0.40 -18.14
CA LEU A 142 -19.39 0.21 -17.50
C LEU A 142 -18.52 0.83 -18.59
N GLU A 143 -18.35 2.15 -18.57
CA GLU A 143 -17.30 2.77 -19.37
C GLU A 143 -15.95 2.30 -18.81
N PRO A 144 -15.11 1.65 -19.60
CA PRO A 144 -13.74 1.38 -19.20
C PRO A 144 -13.08 2.72 -18.93
N THR A 145 -12.68 2.99 -17.69
CA THR A 145 -11.68 4.02 -17.43
C THR A 145 -10.43 3.60 -18.19
N SER A 146 -10.21 4.23 -19.34
CA SER A 146 -9.06 3.96 -20.17
C SER A 146 -7.83 4.15 -19.28
N PRO A 147 -6.93 3.15 -19.17
CA PRO A 147 -5.63 3.43 -18.59
C PRO A 147 -5.04 4.58 -19.41
N HIS A 148 -4.60 5.65 -18.75
CA HIS A 148 -3.79 6.65 -19.42
C HIS A 148 -2.56 5.94 -19.97
N SER A 149 -2.60 5.62 -21.26
CA SER A 149 -1.46 5.12 -22.02
C SER A 149 -0.38 6.17 -21.96
N THR A 150 0.59 5.98 -21.06
CA THR A 150 1.87 6.65 -21.20
C THR A 150 2.55 6.00 -22.40
N ASN A 151 2.83 6.82 -23.43
CA ASN A 151 3.51 6.40 -24.64
C ASN A 151 4.77 5.61 -24.26
N GLN A 152 4.78 4.29 -24.52
CA GLN A 152 6.01 3.52 -24.61
C GLN A 152 6.73 3.96 -25.90
N GLY A 153 7.47 5.07 -25.80
CA GLY A 153 8.50 5.36 -26.77
C GLY A 153 9.56 4.26 -26.69
N ASN A 154 9.83 3.60 -27.81
CA ASN A 154 10.98 2.72 -27.99
C ASN A 154 12.26 3.54 -27.71
N LEU A 155 12.78 3.46 -26.49
CA LEU A 155 14.07 4.01 -26.14
C LEU A 155 15.16 3.03 -26.62
N PRO A 156 16.21 3.52 -27.32
CA PRO A 156 17.31 2.68 -27.75
C PRO A 156 17.99 2.01 -26.55
N ASN A 157 18.31 0.72 -26.72
CA ASN A 157 19.12 -0.03 -25.76
C ASN A 157 20.46 0.71 -25.53
N GLN A 158 20.76 0.97 -24.25
CA GLN A 158 21.97 1.63 -23.73
C GLN A 158 21.89 3.16 -23.64
N ALA A 159 21.07 3.64 -22.70
CA ALA A 159 21.38 4.90 -22.02
C ALA A 159 22.46 4.64 -20.94
N PRO A 160 23.37 5.58 -20.66
CA PRO A 160 24.27 5.52 -19.50
C PRO A 160 23.45 5.33 -18.20
N ASP A 161 24.08 4.93 -17.09
CA ASP A 161 23.44 4.81 -15.77
C ASP A 161 22.91 6.19 -15.30
N ILE A 162 21.77 6.60 -15.87
CA ILE A 162 21.00 7.76 -15.42
C ILE A 162 20.45 7.35 -14.05
N PRO A 163 20.70 8.13 -12.97
CA PRO A 163 20.15 7.84 -11.66
C PRO A 163 18.64 7.66 -11.75
N ARG A 164 18.12 6.52 -11.29
CA ARG A 164 16.67 6.28 -11.34
C ARG A 164 15.94 7.36 -10.55
N PRO A 165 14.88 7.96 -11.09
CA PRO A 165 14.15 9.00 -10.37
C PRO A 165 13.53 8.40 -9.10
N PRO A 166 13.51 9.10 -7.96
CA PRO A 166 13.03 8.55 -6.68
C PRO A 166 11.57 8.03 -6.69
N VAL A 167 10.76 8.49 -7.64
CA VAL A 167 9.37 8.06 -7.87
C VAL A 167 9.25 6.68 -8.55
N SER A 168 10.35 6.14 -9.09
CA SER A 168 10.36 4.82 -9.76
C SER A 168 10.39 3.64 -8.78
N ASP A 169 10.32 2.41 -9.31
CA ASP A 169 10.41 1.16 -8.56
C ASP A 169 9.28 0.95 -7.53
N ILE A 170 8.04 1.31 -7.90
CA ILE A 170 6.84 1.13 -7.06
C ILE A 170 5.99 -0.03 -7.57
N LEU A 171 5.53 -0.87 -6.64
CA LEU A 171 4.47 -1.86 -6.87
C LEU A 171 3.28 -1.51 -5.97
N ASP A 172 2.13 -1.24 -6.56
CA ASP A 172 0.88 -0.87 -5.85
C ASP A 172 -0.14 -2.02 -5.96
N ILE A 173 -0.37 -2.72 -4.85
CA ILE A 173 -1.28 -3.85 -4.74
C ILE A 173 -2.49 -3.38 -3.93
N ARG A 174 -3.68 -3.46 -4.52
CA ARG A 174 -4.93 -3.06 -3.87
C ARG A 174 -5.89 -4.26 -3.82
N ALA A 175 -6.63 -4.37 -2.72
CA ALA A 175 -7.64 -5.41 -2.54
C ALA A 175 -8.82 -5.28 -3.51
N THR A 176 -9.04 -4.09 -4.05
CA THR A 176 -10.11 -3.80 -5.02
C THR A 176 -9.69 -2.66 -5.95
N VAL A 177 -10.39 -2.53 -7.07
CA VAL A 177 -10.20 -1.46 -8.05
C VAL A 177 -10.95 -0.18 -7.63
N PRO A 178 -10.55 1.01 -8.12
CA PRO A 178 -11.28 2.25 -7.85
C PRO A 178 -12.78 2.14 -8.14
N GLY A 179 -13.60 2.71 -7.27
CA GLY A 179 -15.06 2.65 -7.30
C GLY A 179 -15.68 1.52 -6.47
N PHE A 180 -14.93 0.47 -6.12
CA PHE A 180 -15.50 -0.76 -5.55
C PHE A 180 -15.17 -0.99 -4.07
N VAL A 181 -16.02 -1.74 -3.39
CA VAL A 181 -15.80 -2.24 -2.03
C VAL A 181 -14.75 -3.36 -1.99
N SER A 182 -14.19 -3.61 -0.82
CA SER A 182 -13.36 -4.79 -0.52
C SER A 182 -14.02 -5.59 0.61
N TYR A 183 -13.88 -6.92 0.59
CA TYR A 183 -14.51 -7.79 1.56
C TYR A 183 -13.54 -8.26 2.64
N ARG A 184 -14.08 -8.54 3.82
CA ARG A 184 -13.35 -9.11 4.95
C ARG A 184 -14.24 -10.03 5.74
N ASN A 185 -13.73 -11.22 6.08
CA ASN A 185 -14.39 -12.11 7.02
C ASN A 185 -13.99 -11.76 8.46
N THR A 186 -14.99 -11.62 9.34
CA THR A 186 -14.76 -11.21 10.73
C THR A 186 -14.02 -12.25 11.57
N LEU A 187 -14.04 -13.51 11.13
CA LEU A 187 -13.41 -14.64 11.79
C LEU A 187 -12.11 -15.07 11.13
N THR A 188 -11.93 -14.94 9.81
CA THR A 188 -10.73 -15.49 9.12
C THR A 188 -9.78 -14.44 8.58
N GLY A 189 -10.16 -13.16 8.56
CA GLY A 189 -9.41 -12.13 7.85
C GLY A 189 -9.99 -11.85 6.46
N SER A 190 -9.29 -11.05 5.69
CA SER A 190 -9.64 -10.67 4.32
C SER A 190 -9.22 -11.73 3.30
#